data_AF-A0A2N5T692-F1
#
_entry.id   AF-A0A2N5T692-F1
#
_cell.length_a   1.000
_cell.length_b   1.000
_cell.length_c   1.000
_cell.angle_alpha   90.00
_cell.angle_beta   90.00
_cell.angle_gamma   90.00
#
_symmetry.space_group_name_H-M   'P 1'
#
loop_
_entity.id
_entity.type
_entity.pdbx_description
1 polymer ?
#
loop_
_entity_poly.entity_id
_entity_poly.type
_entity_poly.pdbx_seq_one_letter_code
_entity_poly.pdbx_strand_id
1 'polypeptide(L)'
;MTSSSSSSGCIFELLPNRRSQDRFSLNPTTGGARKFHIRRLFDLLQLCLLRKQHDQARQTWSILIRCREVDFAMLWDLGLRVMHLPLPTSLSDPSEVDNHLSYLKTCRNLSDQETAKVLMEYISVLVSVGRLKEAFDELQLCLSTPPCSQHAGLHEYAGLVTLSIIPPPEPSDDPDDESEPKLLTINEYLDAISEHLMFGKAKAYFERAQSLDSTCVISSAYLELMSSYSHGQDDDD
;
A
#
# COMPACT_ATOMS: atom_id res chain seq x y z
N MET A 1 -30.61 11.49 -32.74
CA MET A 1 -30.09 10.23 -32.18
C MET A 1 -28.71 10.51 -31.64
N THR A 2 -28.63 10.59 -30.32
CA THR A 2 -27.45 10.92 -29.53
C THR A 2 -26.55 9.69 -29.40
N SER A 3 -25.32 9.76 -29.90
CA SER A 3 -24.26 8.82 -29.54
C SER A 3 -23.33 9.52 -28.54
N SER A 4 -23.62 9.32 -27.26
CA SER A 4 -22.76 9.64 -26.14
C SER A 4 -21.57 8.70 -26.14
N SER A 5 -20.41 9.20 -26.54
CA SER A 5 -19.13 8.50 -26.38
C SER A 5 -18.76 8.52 -24.90
N SER A 6 -18.97 7.40 -24.21
CA SER A 6 -18.51 7.16 -22.85
C SER A 6 -16.99 7.28 -22.78
N SER A 7 -16.51 8.44 -22.34
CA SER A 7 -15.10 8.74 -22.04
C SER A 7 -14.77 8.36 -20.58
N SER A 8 -15.06 7.12 -20.18
CA SER A 8 -14.84 6.62 -18.81
C SER A 8 -13.61 5.73 -18.71
N GLY A 9 -12.54 6.03 -19.45
CA GLY A 9 -11.27 5.31 -19.35
C GLY A 9 -10.11 6.28 -19.49
N CYS A 10 -9.15 6.21 -18.57
CA CYS A 10 -7.85 6.88 -18.64
C CYS A 10 -7.83 8.42 -18.44
N ILE A 11 -8.22 8.92 -17.25
CA ILE A 11 -7.84 10.28 -16.83
C ILE A 11 -6.38 10.34 -16.31
N PHE A 12 -5.78 9.20 -15.94
CA PHE A 12 -4.51 9.10 -15.22
C PHE A 12 -3.36 8.46 -16.01
N GLU A 13 -3.35 8.57 -17.34
CA GLU A 13 -2.17 8.16 -18.11
C GLU A 13 -1.00 9.12 -17.85
N LEU A 14 -0.10 8.69 -16.97
CA LEU A 14 1.15 9.38 -16.69
C LEU A 14 2.16 9.05 -17.79
N LEU A 15 2.82 10.08 -18.30
CA LEU A 15 3.85 9.92 -19.33
C LEU A 15 5.05 9.14 -18.75
N PRO A 16 5.55 8.09 -19.45
CA PRO A 16 6.47 7.08 -18.90
C PRO A 16 7.92 7.55 -18.66
N ASN A 17 8.21 8.84 -18.61
CA ASN A 17 9.57 9.35 -18.41
C ASN A 17 9.56 10.72 -17.71
N ARG A 18 9.55 10.70 -16.37
CA ARG A 18 9.72 11.90 -15.53
C ARG A 18 10.89 11.68 -14.58
N ARG A 19 12.09 12.09 -14.99
CA ARG A 19 13.19 12.31 -14.05
C ARG A 19 13.07 13.75 -13.54
N SER A 20 12.48 13.94 -12.36
CA SER A 20 12.33 15.26 -11.72
C SER A 20 13.67 15.71 -11.13
N GLN A 21 14.56 16.24 -11.97
CA GLN A 21 15.83 16.83 -11.51
C GLN A 21 15.67 18.22 -10.89
N ASP A 22 14.53 18.88 -11.08
CA ASP A 22 14.25 20.19 -10.49
C ASP A 22 13.20 20.07 -9.38
N ARG A 23 13.66 19.99 -8.13
CA ARG A 23 12.80 20.14 -6.95
C ARG A 23 12.13 21.51 -6.99
N PHE A 24 10.80 21.55 -7.05
CA PHE A 24 10.08 22.83 -7.14
C PHE A 24 10.17 23.60 -5.82
N SER A 25 11.07 24.59 -5.78
CA SER A 25 10.87 25.78 -4.98
C SER A 25 9.67 26.53 -5.58
N LEU A 26 8.54 26.51 -4.89
CA LEU A 26 7.30 27.19 -5.30
C LEU A 26 7.38 28.73 -5.13
N ASN A 27 8.59 29.28 -5.03
CA ASN A 27 8.83 30.69 -4.77
C ASN A 27 8.56 31.52 -6.06
N PRO A 28 7.58 32.43 -6.06
CA PRO A 28 7.16 33.16 -7.27
C PRO A 28 8.17 34.21 -7.73
N THR A 29 9.20 34.51 -6.93
CA THR A 29 10.17 35.58 -7.17
C THR A 29 11.31 35.18 -8.11
N THR A 30 11.51 33.89 -8.38
CA THR A 30 12.63 33.37 -9.20
C THR A 30 12.17 32.49 -10.36
N GLY A 31 10.87 32.49 -10.70
CA GLY A 31 10.29 31.66 -11.75
C GLY A 31 9.61 32.45 -12.88
N GLY A 32 9.87 32.07 -14.14
CA GLY A 32 9.19 32.65 -15.30
C GLY A 32 7.67 32.40 -15.32
N ALA A 33 6.94 33.07 -16.24
CA ALA A 33 5.47 33.06 -16.32
C ALA A 33 4.84 31.64 -16.26
N ARG A 34 5.48 30.64 -16.86
CA ARG A 34 5.03 29.24 -16.81
C ARG A 34 5.00 28.67 -15.38
N LYS A 35 6.05 28.92 -14.58
CA LYS A 35 6.12 28.46 -13.18
C LYS A 35 5.02 29.11 -12.34
N PHE A 36 4.72 30.37 -12.60
CA PHE A 36 3.62 31.09 -11.95
C PHE A 36 2.25 30.50 -12.29
N HIS A 37 1.99 30.13 -13.55
CA HIS A 37 0.76 29.45 -13.93
C HIS A 37 0.61 28.07 -13.28
N ILE A 38 1.69 27.29 -13.20
CA ILE A 38 1.68 25.98 -12.54
C ILE A 38 1.39 26.13 -11.04
N ARG A 39 1.99 27.14 -10.38
CA ARG A 39 1.66 27.46 -8.98
C ARG A 39 0.19 27.82 -8.82
N ARG A 40 -0.35 28.69 -9.68
CA ARG A 40 -1.76 29.05 -9.66
C ARG A 40 -2.69 27.85 -9.89
N LEU A 41 -2.32 26.93 -10.79
CA LEU A 41 -3.07 25.70 -10.99
C LEU A 41 -3.06 24.82 -9.73
N PHE A 42 -1.93 24.73 -9.04
CA PHE A 42 -1.84 24.03 -7.76
C PHE A 42 -2.72 24.69 -6.68
N ASP A 43 -2.64 26.02 -6.54
CA ASP A 43 -3.47 26.76 -5.58
C ASP A 43 -4.97 26.62 -5.91
N LEU A 44 -5.32 26.63 -7.20
CA LEU A 44 -6.70 26.41 -7.67
C LEU A 44 -7.18 24.99 -7.35
N LEU A 45 -6.33 23.97 -7.51
CA LEU A 45 -6.65 22.60 -7.11
C LEU A 45 -6.96 22.53 -5.62
N GLN A 46 -6.10 23.10 -4.77
CA GLN A 46 -6.32 23.12 -3.32
C GLN A 46 -7.63 23.84 -2.97
N LEU A 47 -7.94 24.96 -3.63
CA LEU A 47 -9.21 25.67 -3.46
C LEU A 47 -10.43 24.85 -3.89
N CYS A 48 -10.35 24.15 -5.03
CA CYS A 48 -11.42 23.25 -5.49
C CYS A 48 -11.66 22.11 -4.50
N LEU A 49 -10.59 21.53 -3.93
CA LEU A 49 -10.69 20.51 -2.89
C LEU A 49 -11.37 21.04 -1.63
N LEU A 50 -10.96 22.21 -1.13
CA LEU A 50 -11.57 22.85 0.04
C LEU A 50 -13.05 23.21 -0.18
N ARG A 51 -13.42 23.62 -1.39
CA ARG A 51 -14.80 23.95 -1.77
C ARG A 51 -15.65 22.76 -2.16
N LYS A 52 -15.10 21.53 -2.09
CA LYS A 52 -15.77 20.28 -2.53
C LYS A 52 -16.23 20.33 -4.00
N GLN A 53 -15.51 21.07 -4.85
CA GLN A 53 -15.75 21.14 -6.29
C GLN A 53 -15.00 19.99 -6.97
N HIS A 54 -15.52 18.76 -6.85
CA HIS A 54 -14.82 17.54 -7.22
C HIS A 54 -14.47 17.44 -8.71
N ASP A 55 -15.39 17.80 -9.60
CA ASP A 55 -15.15 17.76 -11.05
C ASP A 55 -14.04 18.72 -11.47
N GLN A 56 -14.06 19.93 -10.91
CA GLN A 56 -13.02 20.95 -11.17
C GLN A 56 -11.67 20.53 -10.60
N ALA A 57 -11.64 19.89 -9.43
CA ALA A 57 -10.41 19.35 -8.86
C ALA A 57 -9.80 18.27 -9.77
N ARG A 58 -10.61 17.34 -10.29
CA ARG A 58 -10.14 16.31 -11.24
C ARG A 58 -9.61 16.91 -12.53
N GLN A 59 -10.32 17.88 -13.09
CA GLN A 59 -9.88 18.55 -14.31
C GLN A 59 -8.56 19.28 -14.08
N THR A 60 -8.44 20.04 -12.99
CA THR A 60 -7.22 20.78 -12.64
C THR A 60 -6.05 19.83 -12.41
N TRP A 61 -6.28 18.72 -11.71
CA TRP A 61 -5.29 17.68 -11.52
C TRP A 61 -4.83 17.07 -12.86
N SER A 62 -5.76 16.75 -13.76
CA SER A 62 -5.44 16.20 -15.09
C SER A 62 -4.53 17.12 -15.92
N ILE A 63 -4.59 18.44 -15.69
CA ILE A 63 -3.70 19.41 -16.34
C ILE A 63 -2.34 19.41 -15.64
N LEU A 64 -2.32 19.45 -14.30
CA LEU A 64 -1.09 19.44 -13.50
C LEU A 64 -0.21 18.21 -13.77
N ILE A 65 -0.80 17.02 -13.85
CA ILE A 65 -0.06 15.77 -14.14
C ILE A 65 0.52 15.72 -15.56
N ARG A 66 0.19 16.67 -16.44
CA ARG A 66 0.77 16.79 -17.78
C ARG A 66 1.91 17.82 -17.85
N CYS A 67 2.05 18.68 -16.83
CA CYS A 67 3.16 19.62 -16.72
C CYS A 67 4.44 18.88 -16.32
N ARG A 68 5.51 18.98 -17.11
CA ARG A 68 6.80 18.28 -16.88
C ARG A 68 7.53 18.75 -15.63
N GLU A 69 7.27 19.99 -15.26
CA GLU A 69 7.72 20.64 -14.05
C GLU A 69 7.17 19.96 -12.79
N VAL A 70 5.95 19.46 -12.81
CA VAL A 70 5.35 18.96 -11.58
C VAL A 70 6.05 17.66 -11.17
N ASP A 71 6.68 17.68 -10.01
CA ASP A 71 7.27 16.49 -9.38
C ASP A 71 6.14 15.61 -8.83
N PHE A 72 5.62 14.78 -9.72
CA PHE A 72 4.50 13.91 -9.43
C PHE A 72 4.85 12.86 -8.36
N ALA A 73 6.14 12.49 -8.22
CA ALA A 73 6.61 11.60 -7.16
C ALA A 73 6.38 12.17 -5.76
N MET A 74 6.32 13.50 -5.61
CA MET A 74 6.06 14.18 -4.33
C MET A 74 4.57 14.51 -4.12
N LEU A 75 3.72 14.26 -5.12
CA LEU A 75 2.30 14.61 -5.10
C LEU A 75 1.39 13.39 -5.36
N TRP A 76 1.95 12.18 -5.26
CA TRP A 76 1.22 10.95 -5.53
C TRP A 76 -0.01 10.81 -4.61
N ASP A 77 0.14 11.22 -3.35
CA ASP A 77 -0.89 11.25 -2.30
C ASP A 77 -2.03 12.23 -2.63
N LEU A 78 -1.70 13.38 -3.20
CA LEU A 78 -2.67 14.36 -3.66
C LEU A 78 -3.49 13.79 -4.82
N GLY A 79 -2.86 13.07 -5.75
CA GLY A 79 -3.61 12.40 -6.81
C GLY A 79 -4.47 11.25 -6.32
N LEU A 80 -4.02 10.49 -5.31
CA LEU A 80 -4.88 9.53 -4.62
C LEU A 80 -6.12 10.21 -4.05
N ARG A 81 -5.94 11.34 -3.36
CA ARG A 81 -7.05 12.12 -2.83
C ARG A 81 -8.01 12.57 -3.91
N VAL A 82 -7.49 12.98 -5.08
CA VAL A 82 -8.32 13.39 -6.22
C VAL A 82 -9.08 12.20 -6.84
N MET A 83 -8.47 11.02 -6.91
CA MET A 83 -9.14 9.80 -7.40
C MET A 83 -10.32 9.40 -6.52
N HIS A 84 -10.14 9.44 -5.20
CA HIS A 84 -11.18 9.08 -4.23
C HIS A 84 -12.21 10.17 -3.96
N LEU A 85 -12.19 11.29 -4.70
CA LEU A 85 -13.27 12.26 -4.57
C LEU A 85 -14.59 11.61 -5.00
N PRO A 86 -15.73 11.92 -4.36
CA PRO A 86 -17.02 11.38 -4.75
C PRO A 86 -17.30 11.62 -6.24
N LEU A 87 -17.63 10.56 -7.00
CA LEU A 87 -18.22 10.73 -8.31
C LEU A 87 -19.72 11.04 -8.17
N PRO A 88 -20.29 11.83 -9.09
CA PRO A 88 -21.75 11.93 -9.24
C PRO A 88 -22.42 10.58 -9.53
N THR A 89 -21.67 9.63 -10.09
CA THR A 89 -22.11 8.28 -10.42
C THR A 89 -21.50 7.30 -9.42
N SER A 90 -22.25 6.96 -8.39
CA SER A 90 -21.90 5.96 -7.39
C SER A 90 -21.99 4.57 -7.98
N LEU A 91 -20.89 3.84 -8.07
CA LEU A 91 -20.87 2.39 -7.93
C LEU A 91 -19.52 1.99 -7.33
N SER A 92 -19.55 1.32 -6.17
CA SER A 92 -18.42 0.58 -5.61
C SER A 92 -18.07 -0.56 -6.55
N ASP A 93 -17.39 -0.21 -7.65
CA ASP A 93 -17.03 -1.14 -8.70
C ASP A 93 -15.61 -1.66 -8.47
N PRO A 94 -15.36 -2.95 -8.75
CA PRO A 94 -14.00 -3.51 -8.76
C PRO A 94 -13.05 -2.74 -9.70
N SER A 95 -13.60 -2.01 -10.69
CA SER A 95 -12.85 -1.12 -11.57
C SER A 95 -12.18 0.05 -10.82
N GLU A 96 -12.76 0.57 -9.74
CA GLU A 96 -12.14 1.65 -8.96
C GLU A 96 -10.88 1.16 -8.24
N VAL A 97 -10.93 -0.07 -7.69
CA VAL A 97 -9.79 -0.73 -7.07
C VAL A 97 -8.67 -0.96 -8.09
N ASP A 98 -9.00 -1.46 -9.29
CA ASP A 98 -8.01 -1.68 -10.34
C ASP A 98 -7.39 -0.37 -10.84
N ASN A 99 -8.18 0.70 -10.96
CA ASN A 99 -7.68 2.04 -11.28
C ASN A 99 -6.75 2.57 -10.19
N HIS A 100 -7.10 2.35 -8.92
CA HIS A 100 -6.28 2.73 -7.77
C HIS A 100 -4.93 1.98 -7.76
N LEU A 101 -4.97 0.66 -7.96
CA LEU A 101 -3.77 -0.18 -8.05
C LEU A 101 -2.88 0.21 -9.25
N SER A 102 -3.49 0.48 -10.42
CA SER A 102 -2.79 0.95 -11.62
C SER A 102 -2.08 2.28 -11.40
N TYR A 103 -2.76 3.23 -10.74
CA TYR A 103 -2.19 4.51 -10.37
C TYR A 103 -0.99 4.35 -9.43
N LEU A 104 -1.12 3.55 -8.36
CA LEU A 104 -0.03 3.29 -7.42
C LEU A 104 1.17 2.58 -8.06
N LYS A 105 0.93 1.59 -8.93
CA LYS A 105 1.99 0.94 -9.72
C LYS A 105 2.77 1.95 -10.55
N THR A 106 2.06 2.91 -11.14
CA THR A 106 2.69 3.98 -11.92
C THR A 106 3.47 4.95 -11.02
N CYS A 107 2.98 5.23 -9.82
CA CYS A 107 3.64 6.07 -8.84
C CYS A 107 4.97 5.49 -8.32
N ARG A 108 5.03 4.16 -8.16
CA ARG A 108 6.20 3.45 -7.65
C ARG A 108 7.46 3.67 -8.51
N ASN A 109 7.31 3.90 -9.81
CA ASN A 109 8.42 4.04 -10.75
C ASN A 109 9.04 5.46 -10.78
N LEU A 110 8.61 6.38 -9.91
CA LEU A 110 8.92 7.79 -10.04
C LEU A 110 10.05 8.31 -9.16
N SER A 111 10.22 7.75 -7.96
CA SER A 111 11.27 8.20 -7.03
C SER A 111 11.52 7.19 -5.93
N ASP A 112 12.79 6.79 -5.78
CA ASP A 112 13.28 5.88 -4.74
C ASP A 112 12.96 6.35 -3.32
N GLN A 113 12.83 7.67 -3.09
CA GLN A 113 12.58 8.24 -1.78
C GLN A 113 11.15 7.97 -1.28
N GLU A 114 10.17 8.00 -2.19
CA GLU A 114 8.75 7.81 -1.87
C GLU A 114 8.28 6.39 -2.20
N THR A 115 9.10 5.59 -2.90
CA THR A 115 8.83 4.19 -3.27
C THR A 115 8.33 3.36 -2.08
N ALA A 116 8.97 3.47 -0.91
CA ALA A 116 8.56 2.68 0.25
C ALA A 116 7.14 3.03 0.75
N LYS A 117 6.77 4.31 0.75
CA LYS A 117 5.44 4.77 1.18
C LYS A 117 4.37 4.39 0.16
N VAL A 118 4.63 4.63 -1.13
CA VAL A 118 3.74 4.21 -2.22
C VAL A 118 3.53 2.70 -2.20
N LEU A 119 4.59 1.94 -1.92
CA LEU A 119 4.55 0.49 -1.81
C LEU A 119 3.72 0.02 -0.61
N MET A 120 3.91 0.61 0.57
CA MET A 120 3.10 0.29 1.75
C MET A 120 1.60 0.53 1.49
N GLU A 121 1.25 1.65 0.85
CA GLU A 121 -0.13 1.93 0.46
C GLU A 121 -0.65 0.88 -0.54
N TYR A 122 0.15 0.55 -1.56
CA TYR A 122 -0.18 -0.45 -2.57
C TYR A 122 -0.44 -1.84 -1.96
N ILE A 123 0.41 -2.26 -1.02
CA ILE A 123 0.24 -3.51 -0.27
C ILE A 123 -1.01 -3.45 0.59
N SER A 124 -1.24 -2.34 1.29
CA SER A 124 -2.43 -2.16 2.13
C SER A 124 -3.73 -2.34 1.32
N VAL A 125 -3.76 -1.81 0.09
CA VAL A 125 -4.91 -1.97 -0.81
C VAL A 125 -5.05 -3.42 -1.25
N LEU A 126 -3.97 -4.08 -1.67
CA LEU A 126 -4.02 -5.50 -2.05
C LEU A 126 -4.51 -6.39 -0.89
N VAL A 127 -4.06 -6.13 0.33
CA VAL A 127 -4.50 -6.84 1.54
C VAL A 127 -5.97 -6.60 1.81
N SER A 128 -6.44 -5.35 1.71
CA SER A 128 -7.86 -5.01 1.94
C SER A 128 -8.82 -5.69 0.95
N VAL A 129 -8.35 -6.01 -0.25
CA VAL A 129 -9.11 -6.70 -1.31
C VAL A 129 -8.91 -8.22 -1.27
N GLY A 130 -8.09 -8.73 -0.34
CA GLY A 130 -7.81 -10.16 -0.19
C GLY A 130 -6.81 -10.74 -1.21
N ARG A 131 -6.12 -9.90 -1.99
CA ARG A 131 -5.11 -10.31 -2.98
C ARG A 131 -3.74 -10.54 -2.31
N LEU A 132 -3.72 -11.36 -1.26
CA LEU A 132 -2.56 -11.56 -0.38
C LEU A 132 -1.34 -12.14 -1.09
N LYS A 133 -1.54 -13.07 -2.05
CA LYS A 133 -0.44 -13.66 -2.83
C LYS A 133 0.30 -12.61 -3.67
N GLU A 134 -0.45 -11.75 -4.35
CA GLU A 134 0.14 -10.66 -5.13
C GLU A 134 0.85 -9.64 -4.24
N ALA A 135 0.28 -9.35 -3.06
CA ALA A 135 0.91 -8.48 -2.08
C ALA A 135 2.27 -9.03 -1.62
N PHE A 136 2.32 -10.34 -1.37
CA PHE A 136 3.52 -11.05 -0.97
C PHE A 136 4.59 -11.08 -2.07
N ASP A 137 4.21 -11.42 -3.30
CA ASP A 137 5.14 -11.48 -4.44
C ASP A 137 5.79 -10.11 -4.70
N GLU A 138 4.99 -9.04 -4.65
CA GLU A 138 5.47 -7.67 -4.83
C GLU A 138 6.39 -7.23 -3.68
N LEU A 139 6.05 -7.58 -2.44
CA LEU A 139 6.90 -7.35 -1.27
C LEU A 139 8.25 -8.07 -1.40
N GLN A 140 8.24 -9.34 -1.78
CA GLN A 140 9.46 -10.13 -1.93
C GLN A 140 10.37 -9.55 -3.02
N LEU A 141 9.78 -9.11 -4.15
CA LEU A 141 10.51 -8.43 -5.21
C LEU A 141 11.15 -7.13 -4.71
N CYS A 142 10.40 -6.31 -3.96
CA CYS A 142 10.89 -5.04 -3.43
C CYS A 142 12.01 -5.24 -2.41
N LEU A 143 11.83 -6.14 -1.45
CA LEU A 143 12.80 -6.41 -0.38
C LEU A 143 14.11 -7.00 -0.91
N SER A 144 14.11 -7.53 -2.15
CA SER A 144 15.32 -7.98 -2.84
C SER A 144 16.20 -6.83 -3.36
N THR A 145 15.70 -5.59 -3.34
CA THR A 145 16.39 -4.41 -3.90
C THR A 145 16.54 -3.28 -2.87
N PRO A 146 17.71 -2.62 -2.77
CA PRO A 146 17.84 -1.38 -2.01
C PRO A 146 17.12 -0.23 -2.76
N PRO A 147 16.46 0.73 -2.07
CA PRO A 147 16.48 0.99 -0.62
C PRO A 147 15.45 0.20 0.20
N CYS A 148 14.48 -0.47 -0.45
CA CYS A 148 13.39 -1.18 0.23
C CYS A 148 13.89 -2.29 1.18
N SER A 149 14.99 -2.95 0.85
CA SER A 149 15.61 -3.98 1.69
C SER A 149 16.03 -3.51 3.09
N GLN A 150 16.23 -2.20 3.30
CA GLN A 150 16.63 -1.60 4.57
C GLN A 150 15.46 -0.93 5.32
N HIS A 151 14.23 -1.05 4.81
CA HIS A 151 13.07 -0.41 5.42
C HIS A 151 12.38 -1.37 6.40
N ALA A 152 12.55 -1.15 7.72
CA ALA A 152 12.01 -2.01 8.77
C ALA A 152 10.49 -2.26 8.62
N GLY A 153 9.71 -1.21 8.37
CA GLY A 153 8.26 -1.34 8.18
C GLY A 153 7.85 -2.22 7.00
N LEU A 154 8.66 -2.33 5.93
CA LEU A 154 8.34 -3.23 4.82
C LEU A 154 8.54 -4.69 5.20
N HIS A 155 9.52 -4.97 6.07
CA HIS A 155 9.72 -6.30 6.64
C HIS A 155 8.59 -6.67 7.61
N GLU A 156 8.06 -5.72 8.42
CA GLU A 156 6.86 -5.97 9.24
C GLU A 156 5.63 -6.30 8.38
N TYR A 157 5.38 -5.53 7.33
CA TYR A 157 4.31 -5.83 6.38
C TYR A 157 4.50 -7.21 5.71
N ALA A 158 5.73 -7.58 5.35
CA ALA A 158 6.01 -8.90 4.82
C ALA A 158 5.73 -10.01 5.82
N GLY A 159 6.12 -9.85 7.08
CA GLY A 159 5.79 -10.79 8.16
C GLY A 159 4.28 -10.98 8.33
N LEU A 160 3.53 -9.87 8.41
CA LEU A 160 2.07 -9.89 8.55
C LEU A 160 1.37 -10.54 7.36
N VAL A 161 1.74 -10.15 6.13
CA VAL A 161 1.17 -10.74 4.91
C VAL A 161 1.47 -12.24 4.87
N THR A 162 2.69 -12.65 5.24
CA THR A 162 3.11 -14.05 5.27
C THR A 162 2.26 -14.86 6.25
N LEU A 163 2.00 -14.35 7.46
CA LEU A 163 1.11 -14.99 8.42
C LEU A 163 -0.34 -15.04 7.92
N SER A 164 -0.82 -13.99 7.27
CA SER A 164 -2.19 -13.93 6.74
C SER A 164 -2.46 -14.90 5.58
N ILE A 165 -1.41 -15.40 4.92
CA ILE A 165 -1.53 -16.41 3.86
C ILE A 165 -1.71 -17.82 4.43
N ILE A 166 -1.29 -18.05 5.67
CA ILE A 166 -1.42 -19.36 6.30
C ILE A 166 -2.91 -19.64 6.50
N PRO A 167 -3.44 -20.75 5.96
CA PRO A 167 -4.83 -21.10 6.16
C PRO A 167 -5.08 -21.32 7.66
N PRO A 168 -6.25 -20.90 8.19
CA PRO A 168 -6.60 -21.23 9.56
C PRO A 168 -6.67 -22.77 9.70
N PRO A 169 -6.27 -23.32 10.84
CA PRO A 169 -6.38 -24.76 11.09
C PRO A 169 -7.84 -25.19 10.96
N GLU A 170 -8.08 -26.25 10.19
CA GLU A 170 -9.43 -26.78 9.97
C GLU A 170 -9.97 -27.37 11.29
N PRO A 171 -11.24 -27.10 11.65
CA PRO A 171 -11.88 -27.79 12.76
C PRO A 171 -11.93 -29.30 12.44
N SER A 172 -11.80 -30.13 13.47
CA SER A 172 -11.86 -31.60 13.34
C SER A 172 -13.10 -32.03 12.54
N ASP A 173 -12.89 -32.76 11.44
CA ASP A 173 -13.95 -33.35 10.59
C ASP A 173 -14.66 -34.55 11.25
N ASP A 174 -14.46 -34.79 12.55
CA ASP A 174 -15.07 -35.92 13.25
C ASP A 174 -16.59 -35.67 13.38
N PRO A 175 -17.43 -36.46 12.69
CA PRO A 175 -18.87 -36.23 12.63
C PRO A 175 -19.59 -36.50 13.96
N ASP A 176 -18.87 -37.05 14.95
CA ASP A 176 -19.36 -37.30 16.31
C ASP A 176 -18.98 -36.17 17.29
N ASP A 177 -18.21 -35.16 16.85
CA ASP A 177 -17.82 -34.02 17.68
C ASP A 177 -18.85 -32.89 17.55
N GLU A 178 -19.96 -32.98 18.30
CA GLU A 178 -20.96 -31.89 18.44
C GLU A 178 -20.42 -30.66 19.22
N SER A 179 -19.11 -30.54 19.39
CA SER A 179 -18.48 -29.41 20.07
C SER A 179 -18.61 -28.15 19.20
N GLU A 180 -19.16 -27.07 19.77
CA GLU A 180 -19.08 -25.72 19.18
C GLU A 180 -17.64 -25.41 18.70
N PRO A 181 -17.43 -24.59 17.65
CA PRO A 181 -16.10 -24.27 17.13
C PRO A 181 -15.21 -23.78 18.28
N LYS A 182 -14.33 -24.67 18.75
CA LYS A 182 -13.50 -24.41 19.91
C LYS A 182 -12.50 -23.34 19.51
N LEU A 183 -12.62 -22.16 20.10
CA LEU A 183 -11.64 -21.10 19.92
C LEU A 183 -10.30 -21.64 20.41
N LEU A 184 -9.41 -21.93 19.47
CA LEU A 184 -8.05 -22.38 19.77
C LEU A 184 -7.38 -21.32 20.66
N THR A 185 -6.69 -21.79 21.68
CA THR A 185 -5.75 -20.92 22.39
C THR A 185 -4.63 -20.50 21.44
N ILE A 186 -3.98 -19.36 21.74
CA ILE A 186 -2.92 -18.84 20.87
C ILE A 186 -1.81 -19.87 20.67
N ASN A 187 -1.48 -20.65 21.71
CA ASN A 187 -0.45 -21.69 21.61
C ASN A 187 -0.88 -22.83 20.68
N GLU A 188 -2.10 -23.36 20.81
CA GLU A 188 -2.62 -24.41 19.91
C GLU A 188 -2.69 -23.93 18.45
N TYR A 189 -3.00 -22.65 18.23
CA TYR A 189 -2.96 -22.06 16.90
C TYR A 189 -1.53 -21.99 16.36
N LEU A 190 -0.56 -21.57 17.19
CA LEU A 190 0.85 -21.50 16.83
C LEU A 190 1.43 -22.90 16.53
N ASP A 191 1.08 -23.91 17.32
CA ASP A 191 1.42 -25.31 17.07
C ASP A 191 0.93 -25.75 15.69
N ALA A 192 -0.34 -25.49 15.38
CA ALA A 192 -0.95 -25.91 14.12
C ALA A 192 -0.33 -25.24 12.88
N ILE A 193 0.14 -24.00 13.01
CA ILE A 193 0.79 -23.28 11.89
C ILE A 193 2.32 -23.43 11.87
N SER A 194 2.93 -23.98 12.91
CA SER A 194 4.39 -24.05 13.09
C SER A 194 5.09 -24.83 11.97
N GLU A 195 4.44 -25.88 11.45
CA GLU A 195 4.95 -26.72 10.36
C GLU A 195 4.89 -26.03 8.99
N HIS A 196 4.13 -24.93 8.87
CA HIS A 196 3.92 -24.28 7.60
C HIS A 196 5.16 -23.46 7.18
N LEU A 197 5.66 -23.65 5.95
CA LEU A 197 6.87 -22.98 5.44
C LEU A 197 6.84 -21.44 5.59
N MET A 198 5.65 -20.85 5.50
CA MET A 198 5.46 -19.40 5.63
C MET A 198 5.67 -18.92 7.08
N PHE A 199 5.44 -19.77 8.08
CA PHE A 199 5.65 -19.41 9.49
C PHE A 199 7.12 -19.10 9.80
N GLY A 200 8.04 -19.96 9.34
CA GLY A 200 9.48 -19.72 9.46
C GLY A 200 9.93 -18.47 8.70
N LYS A 201 9.34 -18.18 7.53
CA LYS A 201 9.61 -16.95 6.77
C LYS A 201 9.13 -15.71 7.51
N ALA A 202 7.94 -15.75 8.11
CA ALA A 202 7.41 -14.65 8.89
C ALA A 202 8.35 -14.27 10.04
N LYS A 203 8.86 -15.27 10.76
CA LYS A 203 9.87 -15.08 11.81
C LYS A 203 11.11 -14.35 11.28
N ALA A 204 11.69 -14.81 10.16
CA ALA A 204 12.86 -14.16 9.56
C ALA A 204 12.61 -12.69 9.17
N TYR A 205 11.40 -12.35 8.69
CA TYR A 205 11.03 -10.97 8.39
C TYR A 205 10.93 -10.10 9.66
N PHE A 206 10.32 -10.60 10.73
CA PHE A 206 10.22 -9.86 11.99
C PHE A 206 11.58 -9.68 12.68
N GLU A 207 12.45 -10.71 12.67
CA GLU A 207 13.84 -10.58 13.14
C GLU A 207 14.61 -9.53 12.34
N ARG A 208 14.44 -9.53 11.02
CA ARG A 208 15.07 -8.53 10.16
C ARG A 208 14.56 -7.13 10.43
N ALA A 209 13.24 -6.96 10.59
CA ALA A 209 12.64 -5.68 10.95
C ALA A 209 13.19 -5.16 12.29
N GLN A 210 13.23 -5.99 13.33
CA GLN A 210 13.77 -5.62 14.64
C GLN A 210 15.27 -5.27 14.58
N SER A 211 16.05 -5.96 13.74
CA SER A 211 17.48 -5.65 13.54
C SER A 211 17.71 -4.28 12.89
N LEU A 212 16.75 -3.81 12.10
CA LEU A 212 16.81 -2.53 11.40
C LEU A 212 16.24 -1.39 12.26
N ASP A 213 15.18 -1.66 13.00
CA ASP A 213 14.53 -0.71 13.90
C ASP A 213 14.00 -1.43 15.15
N SER A 214 14.59 -1.11 16.30
CA SER A 214 14.19 -1.69 17.58
C SER A 214 12.86 -1.14 18.11
N THR A 215 12.31 -0.09 17.49
CA THR A 215 11.03 0.52 17.89
C THR A 215 9.81 -0.13 17.22
N CYS A 216 10.04 -1.09 16.31
CA CYS A 216 9.01 -1.92 15.68
C CYS A 216 8.21 -2.73 16.71
N VAL A 217 7.00 -2.26 17.02
CA VAL A 217 6.11 -2.83 18.04
C VAL A 217 5.61 -4.22 17.64
N ILE A 218 5.34 -4.45 16.36
CA ILE A 218 4.75 -5.71 15.89
C ILE A 218 5.83 -6.79 15.89
N SER A 219 7.02 -6.47 15.38
CA SER A 219 8.16 -7.40 15.41
C SER A 219 8.54 -7.81 16.83
N SER A 220 8.59 -6.85 17.77
CA SER A 220 8.91 -7.15 19.18
C SER A 220 7.84 -8.02 19.83
N ALA A 221 6.57 -7.66 19.69
CA ALA A 221 5.46 -8.44 20.24
C ALA A 221 5.41 -9.87 19.68
N TYR A 222 5.64 -10.04 18.37
CA TYR A 222 5.68 -11.38 17.75
C TYR A 222 6.83 -12.22 18.30
N LEU A 223 8.04 -11.66 18.41
CA LEU A 223 9.20 -12.40 18.90
C LEU A 223 9.10 -12.75 20.39
N GLU A 224 8.50 -11.88 21.20
CA GLU A 224 8.17 -12.17 22.61
C GLU A 224 7.15 -13.32 22.72
N LEU A 225 6.10 -13.30 21.88
CA LEU A 225 5.12 -14.39 21.81
C LEU A 225 5.80 -15.71 21.45
N MET A 226 6.66 -15.71 20.43
CA MET A 226 7.41 -16.90 20.01
C MET A 226 8.35 -17.42 21.10
N SER A 227 8.99 -16.53 21.86
CA SER A 227 9.87 -16.94 22.98
C SER A 227 9.09 -17.58 24.13
N SER A 228 7.89 -17.05 24.42
CA SER A 228 6.99 -17.59 25.44
C SER A 228 6.46 -18.96 25.04
N TYR A 229 6.14 -19.14 23.75
CA TYR A 229 5.71 -20.41 23.20
C TYR A 229 6.80 -21.49 23.29
N SER A 230 8.06 -21.18 22.94
CA SER A 230 9.15 -22.15 23.06
C SER A 230 9.41 -22.60 24.50
N HIS A 231 9.27 -21.71 25.49
CA HIS A 231 9.44 -22.09 26.90
C HIS A 231 8.30 -22.98 27.42
N GLY A 232 7.07 -22.81 26.92
CA GLY A 232 5.96 -23.69 27.30
C GLY A 232 6.12 -25.12 26.79
N GLN A 233 6.85 -25.31 25.69
CA GLN A 233 7.06 -26.64 25.10
C GLN A 233 8.20 -27.42 25.75
N ASP A 234 9.17 -26.72 26.38
CA ASP A 234 10.25 -27.35 27.15
C ASP A 234 9.80 -27.81 28.56
N ASP A 235 8.70 -27.28 29.09
CA ASP A 235 8.15 -27.63 30.41
C ASP A 235 7.20 -28.85 30.38
N ASP A 236 6.77 -29.30 29.19
CA ASP A 236 5.85 -30.43 28.98
C ASP A 236 6.56 -31.75 28.57
N ASP A 237 7.90 -31.78 28.47
CA ASP A 237 8.76 -32.96 28.23
C ASP A 237 9.44 -33.48 29.53
#